data_AF-A0A6L7EUY9-F1
#
_entry.id   AF-A0A6L7EUY9-F1
#
_cell.length_a   1.000
_cell.length_b   1.000
_cell.length_c   1.000
_cell.angle_alpha   90.00
_cell.angle_beta   90.00
_cell.angle_gamma   90.00
#
_symmetry.space_group_name_H-M   'P 1'
#
loop_
_entity.id
_entity.type
_entity.pdbx_description
1 polymer ?
#
loop_
_entity_poly.entity_id
_entity_poly.type
_entity_poly.pdbx_seq_one_letter_code
_entity_poly.pdbx_strand_id
1 'polypeptide(L)' 'MNTTPAERLEMRWLPVVDAAGRTRMEATWVAVPTAAAAAYAVPHAA' A
#
# COMPACT_ATOMS: atom_id res chain seq x y z
N MET A 1 22.41 8.12 12.14
CA MET A 1 21.30 7.17 11.99
C MET A 1 20.39 7.74 10.92
N ASN A 2 20.38 7.17 9.72
CA ASN A 2 19.62 7.70 8.59
C ASN A 2 18.33 6.88 8.48
N THR A 3 17.25 7.37 9.07
CA THR A 3 15.92 6.76 8.95
C THR A 3 15.30 7.21 7.63
N THR A 4 15.71 6.60 6.52
CA THR A 4 14.99 6.75 5.26
C THR A 4 13.60 6.13 5.45
N PRO A 5 12.50 6.85 5.22
CA PRO A 5 11.18 6.24 5.25
C PRO A 5 11.16 5.15 4.17
N ALA A 6 11.02 3.90 4.61
CA ALA A 6 10.93 2.78 3.69
C ALA A 6 9.58 2.86 2.97
N GLU A 7 9.59 3.12 1.68
CA GLU A 7 8.40 3.02 0.84
C GLU A 7 8.15 1.55 0.50
N ARG A 8 6.92 1.08 0.72
CA ARG A 8 6.49 -0.28 0.37
C ARG A 8 5.67 -0.22 -0.92
N LEU A 9 5.93 -1.11 -1.87
CA LEU A 9 5.06 -1.28 -3.04
C LEU A 9 3.93 -2.24 -2.72
N GLU A 10 2.70 -1.84 -3.04
CA GLU A 10 1.50 -2.68 -2.95
C GLU A 10 0.80 -2.75 -4.29
N MET A 11 0.32 -3.93 -4.67
CA MET A 11 -0.48 -4.11 -5.88
C MET A 11 -1.92 -3.73 -5.57
N ARG A 12 -2.46 -2.74 -6.29
CA ARG A 12 -3.82 -2.24 -6.11
C ARG A 12 -4.56 -2.25 -7.43
N TRP A 13 -5.86 -2.58 -7.38
CA TRP A 13 -6.76 -2.42 -8.49
C TRP A 13 -7.28 -0.98 -8.52
N LEU A 14 -6.97 -0.22 -9.58
CA LEU A 14 -7.38 1.17 -9.74
C LEU A 14 -8.32 1.33 -10.93
N PRO A 15 -9.38 2.16 -10.81
CA PRO A 15 -10.22 2.50 -11.94
C PRO A 15 -9.44 3.44 -12.88
N VAL A 16 -9.45 3.13 -14.16
CA VAL A 16 -8.89 3.97 -15.22
C VAL A 16 -9.94 4.22 -16.29
N VAL A 17 -9.82 5.35 -16.97
CA VAL A 17 -10.72 5.74 -18.07
C VAL A 17 -10.00 5.45 -19.39
N ASP A 18 -10.61 4.64 -20.26
CA ASP A 18 -10.06 4.35 -21.59
C ASP A 18 -10.34 5.51 -22.58
N ALA A 19 -9.75 5.43 -23.78
CA ALA A 19 -9.95 6.45 -24.82
C ALA A 19 -11.41 6.59 -25.29
N ALA A 20 -12.26 5.59 -25.01
CA ALA A 20 -13.69 5.61 -25.29
C ALA A 20 -14.53 6.13 -24.10
N GLY A 21 -13.90 6.57 -23.01
CA GLY A 21 -14.56 7.10 -21.82
C GLY A 21 -15.10 6.05 -20.86
N ARG A 22 -14.79 4.77 -21.06
CA ARG A 22 -15.28 3.68 -20.19
C ARG A 22 -14.32 3.46 -19.02
N THR A 23 -14.88 3.12 -17.87
CA THR A 23 -14.10 2.73 -16.69
C THR A 23 -13.71 1.25 -16.77
N ARG A 24 -12.42 0.95 -16.59
CA ARG A 24 -11.92 -0.42 -16.38
C ARG A 24 -11.02 -0.47 -15.14
N MET A 25 -10.77 -1.67 -14.64
CA MET A 25 -9.85 -1.89 -13.52
C MET A 25 -8.48 -2.31 -14.04
N GLU A 26 -7.42 -1.69 -13.51
CA GLU A 26 -6.03 -2.08 -13.79
C GLU A 26 -5.28 -2.41 -12.50
N ALA A 27 -4.44 -3.44 -12.56
CA ALA A 27 -3.56 -3.80 -11.45
C ALA A 27 -2.28 -2.97 -11.56
N THR A 28 -2.01 -2.15 -10.55
CA THR A 28 -0.89 -1.21 -10.53
C THR A 28 -0.12 -1.33 -9.22
N TRP A 29 1.21 -1.32 -9.31
CA TRP A 29 2.06 -1.16 -8.13
C TRP A 29 2.02 0.28 -7.65
N VAL A 30 1.62 0.50 -6.41
CA VAL A 30 1.53 1.81 -5.78
C VAL A 30 2.52 1.87 -4.63
N ALA A 31 3.32 2.93 -4.59
CA ALA A 31 4.14 3.23 -3.42
C ALA A 31 3.23 3.68 -2.28
N VAL A 32 3.30 2.96 -1.18
CA VAL A 32 2.57 3.24 0.05
C VAL A 32 3.60 3.58 1.12
N PRO A 33 3.43 4.68 1.86
CA PRO A 33 4.25 4.94 3.03
C PRO A 33 4.14 3.74 3.96
N THR A 34 5.27 3.16 4.38
CA THR A 34 5.21 2.19 5.47
C THR A 34 4.81 2.98 6.71
N ALA A 35 3.53 2.89 7.11
CA ALA A 35 3.15 3.34 8.43
C ALA A 35 4.01 2.52 9.41
N ALA A 36 4.76 3.21 10.28
CA ALA A 36 5.56 2.56 11.30
C ALA A 36 4.70 1.49 11.97
N ALA A 37 5.18 0.25 12.01
CA ALA A 37 4.43 -0.86 12.57
C ALA A 37 3.95 -0.45 13.98
N ALA A 38 2.63 -0.35 14.16
CA ALA A 38 2.08 -0.24 15.50
C ALA A 38 2.52 -1.50 16.24
N ALA A 39 3.31 -1.35 17.29
CA ALA A 39 3.68 -2.46 18.15
C ALA A 39 2.41 -2.96 18.83
N TYR A 40 1.76 -3.95 18.24
CA TYR A 40 0.70 -4.68 18.92
C TYR A 40 1.39 -5.48 20.03
N ALA A 41 1.26 -5.01 21.27
CA ALA A 41 1.63 -5.80 22.43
C ALA A 41 0.69 -7.00 22.49
N VAL A 42 1.19 -8.18 22.10
CA VAL A 42 0.48 -9.45 22.32
C VAL A 42 0.82 -9.87 23.75
N PRO A 43 -0.11 -9.79 24.73
CA PRO A 43 0.14 -10.43 26.01
C PRO A 43 0.17 -11.94 25.76
N HIS A 44 1.31 -12.59 25.99
CA HIS A 44 1.28 -14.04 26.14
C HIS A 44 0.44 -14.36 27.39
N ALA A 45 -0.51 -15.29 27.29
CA ALA A 45 -1.14 -15.86 28.47
C ALA A 45 -0.16 -16.87 29.07
N ALA A 46 0.17 -16.71 30.35
CA ALA A 46 0.98 -17.64 31.13
C ALA A 46 0.09 -18.68 31.82
#